data_AF-A0A1W1I7Q7-F1
#
_entry.id   AF-A0A1W1I7Q7-F1
#
_cell.length_a   1.000
_cell.length_b   1.000
_cell.length_c   1.000
_cell.angle_alpha   90.00
_cell.angle_beta   90.00
_cell.angle_gamma   90.00
#
_symmetry.space_group_name_H-M   'P 1'
#
loop_
_entity.id
_entity.type
_entity.pdbx_description
1 polymer ?
#
loop_
_entity_poly.entity_id
_entity_poly.type
_entity_poly.pdbx_seq_one_letter_code
_entity_poly.pdbx_strand_id
1 'polypeptide(L)'
;MICRILGLSSTPSRSYGLLYNPPMLIRSLLLLLAVATSTMVLSAVSAGAEGRAPSQHVGSAMALLATLEDARILPPEGTPEANHVIRVVIQFQSVFAKSTNPAVHEFFHQALVTHVGEAQAAPEQAAFAKTGWTGTVLAALAERRRSADPGDLEKLAAGFSAFNLTLQDFEFLTGLFDQARREYRNRGREIEEVFAERRRDMPGGRS
;
A
#
# COMPACT_ATOMS: atom_id res chain seq x y z
N MET A 1 -7.67 -6.99 8.41
CA MET A 1 -6.87 -5.75 8.25
C MET A 1 -7.70 -4.44 8.14
N ILE A 2 -8.91 -4.43 7.54
CA ILE A 2 -9.94 -3.34 7.38
C ILE A 2 -10.36 -2.43 8.55
N CYS A 3 -11.36 -2.93 9.28
CA CYS A 3 -12.42 -2.10 9.85
C CYS A 3 -12.08 -1.34 11.14
N ARG A 4 -10.80 -1.16 11.49
CA ARG A 4 -10.38 -0.61 12.78
C ARG A 4 -9.78 0.80 12.69
N ILE A 5 -10.24 1.62 11.73
CA ILE A 5 -9.72 2.97 11.50
C ILE A 5 -10.75 4.10 11.71
N LEU A 6 -12.07 3.86 11.68
CA LEU A 6 -13.06 4.96 11.59
C LEU A 6 -14.10 5.09 12.72
N GLY A 7 -13.89 4.44 13.87
CA GLY A 7 -14.59 4.68 15.15
C GLY A 7 -15.86 5.57 15.13
N LEU A 8 -16.98 5.05 14.61
CA LEU A 8 -18.31 5.55 14.93
C LEU A 8 -18.97 4.53 15.84
N SER A 9 -18.98 4.85 17.13
CA SER A 9 -19.73 4.14 18.16
C SER A 9 -20.94 4.96 18.57
N SER A 10 -22.12 4.34 18.59
CA SER A 10 -23.12 4.66 19.60
C SER A 10 -23.75 3.36 20.11
N THR A 11 -23.78 3.29 21.44
CA THR A 11 -24.12 2.18 22.33
C THR A 11 -25.65 1.99 22.50
N PRO A 12 -26.10 0.94 23.22
CA PRO A 12 -27.23 0.10 22.82
C PRO A 12 -28.49 0.29 23.68
N SER A 13 -29.60 -0.36 23.29
CA SER A 13 -30.60 -0.82 24.25
C SER A 13 -31.33 -2.09 23.79
N ARG A 14 -31.71 -2.89 24.77
CA ARG A 14 -32.26 -4.26 24.73
C ARG A 14 -33.52 -4.42 23.86
N SER A 15 -33.63 -5.54 23.13
CA SER A 15 -34.64 -6.60 23.35
C SER A 15 -34.74 -7.58 22.18
N TYR A 16 -34.82 -8.86 22.54
CA TYR A 16 -35.30 -10.08 21.87
C TYR A 16 -35.62 -10.08 20.36
N GLY A 17 -35.00 -11.02 19.63
CA GLY A 17 -35.49 -11.48 18.31
C GLY A 17 -34.41 -12.14 17.46
N LEU A 18 -34.60 -13.44 17.17
CA LEU A 18 -34.00 -14.31 16.14
C LEU A 18 -33.14 -13.71 15.00
N LEU A 19 -32.06 -14.47 14.67
CA LEU A 19 -31.27 -14.59 13.41
C LEU A 19 -29.80 -14.07 13.38
N TYR A 20 -28.87 -15.01 13.11
CA TYR A 20 -27.61 -14.92 12.30
C TYR A 20 -26.21 -14.58 12.92
N ASN A 21 -25.25 -15.50 12.67
CA ASN A 21 -23.74 -15.53 12.55
C ASN A 21 -22.71 -15.01 13.62
N PRO A 22 -21.49 -15.63 13.75
CA PRO A 22 -20.45 -15.39 14.78
C PRO A 22 -19.23 -14.56 14.22
N PRO A 23 -18.02 -14.47 14.84
CA PRO A 23 -17.55 -14.85 16.20
C PRO A 23 -16.85 -13.71 17.00
N MET A 24 -16.92 -13.79 18.34
CA MET A 24 -16.20 -12.94 19.29
C MET A 24 -15.02 -13.70 19.90
N LEU A 25 -13.77 -13.29 19.65
CA LEU A 25 -12.62 -13.75 20.46
C LEU A 25 -11.38 -12.82 20.38
N ILE A 26 -11.59 -11.51 20.19
CA ILE A 26 -10.50 -10.51 20.17
C ILE A 26 -10.94 -9.29 20.97
N ARG A 27 -11.00 -9.42 22.30
CA ARG A 27 -11.35 -8.29 23.19
C ARG A 27 -10.35 -7.94 24.28
N SER A 28 -9.32 -8.75 24.54
CA SER A 28 -8.57 -8.63 25.81
C SER A 28 -7.14 -8.09 25.76
N LEU A 29 -6.66 -7.49 24.67
CA LEU A 29 -5.29 -6.94 24.64
C LEU A 29 -5.27 -5.49 24.14
N LEU A 30 -5.77 -4.57 24.97
CA LEU A 30 -5.94 -3.15 24.62
C LEU A 30 -5.69 -2.23 25.82
N LEU A 31 -4.61 -2.45 26.58
CA LEU A 31 -4.41 -1.74 27.85
C LEU A 31 -2.98 -1.30 28.17
N LEU A 32 -2.08 -1.11 27.19
CA LEU A 32 -0.68 -0.80 27.54
C LEU A 32 0.06 0.29 26.74
N LEU A 33 -0.62 1.32 26.21
CA LEU A 33 0.12 2.53 25.82
C LEU A 33 -0.73 3.79 26.00
N ALA A 34 -0.90 4.19 27.25
CA ALA A 34 -1.08 5.58 27.62
C ALA A 34 -0.52 5.85 29.03
N VAL A 35 0.40 6.81 29.07
CA VAL A 35 0.75 7.74 30.18
C VAL A 35 2.06 7.49 30.97
N ALA A 36 2.85 8.59 30.96
CA ALA A 36 3.84 9.13 31.93
C ALA A 36 5.35 8.93 31.61
N THR A 37 6.26 9.92 31.64
CA THR A 37 6.19 11.41 31.82
C THR A 37 7.58 12.08 31.58
N SER A 38 7.56 13.31 31.05
CA SER A 38 8.37 14.53 31.37
C SER A 38 9.89 14.64 31.12
N THR A 39 10.31 15.54 30.19
CA THR A 39 10.88 16.89 30.48
C THR A 39 10.92 17.79 29.22
N MET A 40 10.78 19.10 29.43
CA MET A 40 10.53 20.19 28.47
C MET A 40 11.62 20.45 27.41
N VAL A 41 11.20 20.77 26.16
CA VAL A 41 11.57 22.01 25.44
C VAL A 41 10.40 22.40 24.53
N LEU A 42 9.99 23.67 24.65
CA LEU A 42 8.94 24.34 23.89
C LEU A 42 9.51 24.78 22.52
N SER A 43 8.91 24.33 21.42
CA SER A 43 8.88 25.07 20.16
C SER A 43 7.54 24.83 19.48
N ALA A 44 6.83 25.94 19.29
CA ALA A 44 5.51 26.00 18.73
C ALA A 44 5.51 25.50 17.28
N VAL A 45 4.83 24.38 17.04
CA VAL A 45 4.10 24.17 15.78
C VAL A 45 2.63 24.41 16.12
N SER A 46 2.19 25.64 15.86
CA SER A 46 0.78 25.98 15.77
C SER A 46 0.16 25.24 14.59
N ALA A 47 -0.98 24.63 14.87
CA ALA A 47 -1.86 23.91 13.96
C ALA A 47 -2.05 24.62 12.61
N GLY A 48 -1.56 23.96 11.55
CA GLY A 48 -2.07 24.07 10.19
C GLY A 48 -2.63 22.71 9.81
N ALA A 49 -3.91 22.65 9.46
CA ALA A 49 -4.55 21.44 8.97
C ALA A 49 -4.04 21.12 7.55
N GLU A 50 -2.90 20.45 7.45
CA GLU A 50 -2.39 19.88 6.20
C GLU A 50 -2.04 18.40 6.40
N GLY A 51 -2.62 17.55 5.55
CA GLY A 51 -1.93 16.32 5.14
C GLY A 51 -2.30 15.01 5.83
N ARG A 52 -3.56 14.75 6.19
CA ARG A 52 -3.98 13.34 6.31
C ARG A 52 -3.90 12.73 4.90
N ALA A 53 -3.05 11.72 4.69
CA ALA A 53 -3.02 10.98 3.43
C ALA A 53 -4.46 10.60 3.05
N PRO A 54 -4.92 10.88 1.81
CA PRO A 54 -6.30 10.63 1.44
C PRO A 54 -6.62 9.16 1.72
N SER A 55 -7.80 8.89 2.26
CA SER A 55 -8.22 7.54 2.68
C SER A 55 -8.00 6.48 1.59
N GLN A 56 -8.03 6.90 0.32
CA GLN A 56 -7.77 6.07 -0.85
C GLN A 56 -6.34 5.52 -0.91
N HIS A 57 -5.32 6.35 -0.66
CA HIS A 57 -3.90 5.93 -0.68
C HIS A 57 -3.58 4.95 0.46
N VAL A 58 -4.21 5.15 1.61
CA VAL A 58 -4.10 4.20 2.73
C VAL A 58 -4.78 2.90 2.35
N GLY A 59 -5.99 2.96 1.79
CA GLY A 59 -6.74 1.77 1.39
C GLY A 59 -6.08 0.94 0.30
N SER A 60 -5.40 1.56 -0.68
CA SER A 60 -4.67 0.83 -1.72
C SER A 60 -3.39 0.17 -1.19
N ALA A 61 -2.64 0.84 -0.32
CA ALA A 61 -1.52 0.20 0.39
C ALA A 61 -1.97 -1.00 1.23
N MET A 62 -3.08 -0.86 1.96
CA MET A 62 -3.63 -1.97 2.74
C MET A 62 -4.16 -3.10 1.84
N ALA A 63 -4.71 -2.78 0.67
CA ALA A 63 -5.17 -3.77 -0.30
C ALA A 63 -4.01 -4.59 -0.84
N LEU A 64 -2.87 -3.94 -1.12
CA LEU A 64 -1.66 -4.62 -1.52
C LEU A 64 -1.17 -5.55 -0.41
N LEU A 65 -1.05 -5.07 0.82
CA LEU A 65 -0.63 -5.90 1.95
C LEU A 65 -1.55 -7.12 2.14
N ALA A 66 -2.87 -6.94 2.09
CA ALA A 66 -3.83 -8.04 2.19
C ALA A 66 -3.70 -9.04 1.02
N THR A 67 -3.37 -8.55 -0.18
CA THR A 67 -3.11 -9.40 -1.36
C THR A 67 -1.84 -10.23 -1.15
N LEU A 68 -0.77 -9.65 -0.61
CA LEU A 68 0.45 -10.41 -0.31
C LEU A 68 0.23 -11.41 0.85
N GLU A 69 -0.60 -11.06 1.83
CA GLU A 69 -0.98 -11.92 2.96
C GLU A 69 -1.74 -13.17 2.50
N ASP A 70 -2.76 -12.99 1.65
CA ASP A 70 -3.55 -14.08 1.05
C ASP A 70 -2.72 -15.04 0.19
N ALA A 71 -1.70 -14.51 -0.47
CA ALA A 71 -0.72 -15.32 -1.18
C ALA A 71 0.16 -16.16 -0.23
N ARG A 72 0.19 -15.83 1.07
CA ARG A 72 1.03 -16.43 2.13
C ARG A 72 2.53 -16.22 1.92
N ILE A 73 2.90 -15.04 1.40
CA ILE A 73 4.29 -14.69 1.12
C ILE A 73 4.85 -13.62 2.05
N LEU A 74 4.01 -13.05 2.92
CA LEU A 74 4.47 -12.09 3.89
C LEU A 74 5.27 -12.78 5.01
N PRO A 75 6.33 -12.13 5.52
CA PRO A 75 7.02 -12.59 6.71
C PRO A 75 6.09 -12.54 7.94
N PRO A 76 6.40 -13.29 9.02
CA PRO A 76 5.58 -13.31 10.23
C PRO A 76 5.38 -11.90 10.81
N GLU A 77 4.18 -11.63 11.32
CA GLU A 77 3.87 -10.34 11.95
C GLU A 77 4.80 -10.06 13.14
N GLY A 78 5.10 -8.77 13.36
CA GLY A 78 5.97 -8.32 14.44
C GLY A 78 7.47 -8.49 14.18
N THR A 79 7.85 -9.09 13.05
CA THR A 79 9.26 -9.20 12.63
C THR A 79 9.78 -7.89 12.00
N PRO A 80 11.09 -7.62 12.06
CA PRO A 80 11.72 -6.52 11.32
C PRO A 80 11.39 -6.55 9.82
N GLU A 81 11.29 -7.74 9.24
CA GLU A 81 10.98 -7.98 7.83
C GLU A 81 9.55 -7.55 7.49
N ALA A 82 8.56 -7.86 8.35
CA ALA A 82 7.19 -7.38 8.17
C ALA A 82 7.10 -5.84 8.22
N ASN A 83 7.83 -5.22 9.14
CA ASN A 83 7.92 -3.76 9.22
C ASN A 83 8.58 -3.16 7.98
N HIS A 84 9.56 -3.87 7.40
CA HIS A 84 10.21 -3.48 6.16
C HIS A 84 9.22 -3.50 4.98
N VAL A 85 8.41 -4.56 4.83
CA VAL A 85 7.38 -4.65 3.77
C VAL A 85 6.41 -3.48 3.83
N ILE A 86 5.86 -3.19 5.01
CA ILE A 86 4.89 -2.10 5.21
C ILE A 86 5.50 -0.76 4.79
N ARG A 87 6.74 -0.49 5.24
CA ARG A 87 7.47 0.73 4.90
C ARG A 87 7.66 0.87 3.40
N VAL A 88 8.17 -0.17 2.75
CA VAL A 88 8.46 -0.20 1.31
C VAL A 88 7.20 0.05 0.49
N VAL A 89 6.08 -0.62 0.82
CA VAL A 89 4.79 -0.42 0.14
C VAL A 89 4.31 1.04 0.21
N ILE A 90 4.39 1.66 1.39
CA ILE A 90 3.92 3.03 1.61
C ILE A 90 4.87 4.06 0.98
N GLN A 91 6.18 3.85 1.13
CA GLN A 91 7.18 4.79 0.64
C GLN A 91 7.28 4.76 -0.88
N PHE A 92 7.23 3.60 -1.55
CA PHE A 92 7.21 3.57 -3.01
C PHE A 92 5.94 4.17 -3.59
N GLN A 93 4.80 4.05 -2.91
CA GLN A 93 3.60 4.77 -3.33
C GLN A 93 3.86 6.29 -3.33
N SER A 94 4.57 6.78 -2.31
CA SER A 94 4.94 8.18 -2.22
C SER A 94 5.99 8.58 -3.27
N VAL A 95 6.97 7.73 -3.57
CA VAL A 95 7.96 7.96 -4.62
C VAL A 95 7.27 8.19 -5.95
N PHE A 96 6.45 7.24 -6.41
CA PHE A 96 5.83 7.35 -7.72
C PHE A 96 4.74 8.42 -7.80
N ALA A 97 4.13 8.80 -6.66
CA ALA A 97 3.09 9.82 -6.63
C ALA A 97 3.65 11.26 -6.47
N LYS A 98 4.83 11.43 -5.85
CA LYS A 98 5.29 12.73 -5.36
C LYS A 98 6.74 13.07 -5.71
N SER A 99 7.53 12.13 -6.19
CA SER A 99 8.90 12.44 -6.62
C SER A 99 8.87 13.56 -7.65
N THR A 100 9.90 14.40 -7.64
CA THR A 100 10.16 15.39 -8.69
C THR A 100 11.34 14.96 -9.57
N ASN A 101 11.89 13.76 -9.32
CA ASN A 101 13.01 13.23 -10.07
C ASN A 101 12.54 12.79 -11.48
N PRO A 102 13.11 13.35 -12.57
CA PRO A 102 12.66 13.05 -13.92
C PRO A 102 12.85 11.59 -14.31
N ALA A 103 13.87 10.90 -13.79
CA ALA A 103 14.09 9.48 -14.07
C ALA A 103 12.99 8.61 -13.45
N VAL A 104 12.48 8.96 -12.27
CA VAL A 104 11.35 8.24 -11.65
C VAL A 104 10.08 8.42 -12.47
N HIS A 105 9.79 9.64 -12.94
CA HIS A 105 8.63 9.90 -13.79
C HIS A 105 8.72 9.17 -15.12
N GLU A 106 9.86 9.27 -15.79
CA GLU A 106 10.08 8.60 -17.09
C GLU A 106 9.95 7.09 -16.94
N PHE A 107 10.59 6.50 -15.93
CA PHE A 107 10.48 5.07 -15.68
C PHE A 107 9.04 4.63 -15.43
N PHE A 108 8.29 5.40 -14.62
CA PHE A 108 6.89 5.08 -14.32
C PHE A 108 6.00 5.20 -15.56
N HIS A 109 6.18 6.26 -16.34
CA HIS A 109 5.45 6.45 -17.59
C HIS A 109 5.74 5.33 -18.59
N GLN A 110 7.02 5.01 -18.82
CA GLN A 110 7.43 3.91 -19.71
C GLN A 110 6.92 2.55 -19.25
N ALA A 111 6.86 2.30 -17.94
CA ALA A 111 6.26 1.09 -17.39
C ALA A 111 4.79 0.96 -17.83
N LEU A 112 4.02 2.04 -17.71
CA LEU A 112 2.62 2.07 -18.12
C LEU A 112 2.45 1.99 -19.64
N VAL A 113 3.23 2.74 -20.41
CA VAL A 113 3.19 2.69 -21.89
C VAL A 113 3.46 1.28 -22.40
N THR A 114 4.45 0.60 -21.83
CA THR A 114 4.77 -0.78 -22.21
C THR A 114 3.65 -1.76 -21.86
N HIS A 115 3.01 -1.58 -20.70
CA HIS A 115 2.05 -2.53 -20.16
C HIS A 115 0.62 -2.35 -20.72
N VAL A 116 0.14 -1.11 -20.84
CA VAL A 116 -1.24 -0.80 -21.27
C VAL A 116 -1.33 0.02 -22.56
N GLY A 117 -0.20 0.43 -23.13
CA GLY A 117 -0.13 1.28 -24.32
C GLY A 117 -0.24 2.77 -23.99
N GLU A 118 0.26 3.59 -24.92
CA GLU A 118 0.35 5.06 -24.81
C GLU A 118 -0.98 5.71 -24.41
N ALA A 119 -2.08 5.31 -25.05
CA ALA A 119 -3.40 5.90 -24.83
C ALA A 119 -3.93 5.70 -23.40
N GLN A 120 -3.52 4.64 -22.71
CA GLN A 120 -3.98 4.31 -21.36
C GLN A 120 -2.96 4.66 -20.27
N ALA A 121 -1.71 4.97 -20.62
CA ALA A 121 -0.68 5.30 -19.65
C ALA A 121 -1.03 6.53 -18.82
N ALA A 122 -1.48 7.62 -19.45
CA ALA A 122 -1.86 8.84 -18.74
C ALA A 122 -3.10 8.65 -17.82
N PRO A 123 -4.19 8.00 -18.27
CA PRO A 123 -5.30 7.62 -17.39
C PRO A 123 -4.87 6.78 -16.16
N GLU A 124 -4.03 5.76 -16.34
CA GLU A 124 -3.54 4.92 -15.24
C GLU A 124 -2.67 5.72 -14.27
N GLN A 125 -1.80 6.59 -14.77
CA GLN A 125 -0.98 7.47 -13.95
C GLN A 125 -1.83 8.46 -13.13
N ALA A 126 -2.90 9.00 -13.72
CA ALA A 126 -3.84 9.87 -13.01
C ALA A 126 -4.65 9.10 -11.95
N ALA A 127 -5.08 7.87 -12.26
CA ALA A 127 -5.76 6.99 -11.32
C ALA A 127 -4.85 6.67 -10.12
N PHE A 128 -3.58 6.38 -10.38
CA PHE A 128 -2.57 6.17 -9.35
C PHE A 128 -2.38 7.40 -8.46
N ALA A 129 -2.20 8.59 -9.06
CA ALA A 129 -2.02 9.83 -8.30
C ALA A 129 -3.22 10.16 -7.39
N LYS A 130 -4.42 9.73 -7.76
CA LYS A 130 -5.64 9.92 -6.97
C LYS A 130 -5.83 8.85 -5.90
N THR A 131 -5.66 7.58 -6.27
CA THR A 131 -6.13 6.44 -5.48
C THR A 131 -5.01 5.57 -4.89
N GLY A 132 -3.75 5.82 -5.24
CA GLY A 132 -2.59 5.01 -4.88
C GLY A 132 -2.48 3.74 -5.73
N TRP A 133 -1.97 2.65 -5.15
CA TRP A 133 -1.74 1.40 -5.88
C TRP A 133 -2.98 0.87 -6.63
N THR A 134 -2.74 0.41 -7.86
CA THR A 134 -3.67 -0.40 -8.67
C THR A 134 -2.96 -1.68 -9.10
N GLY A 135 -3.72 -2.73 -9.43
CA GLY A 135 -3.14 -3.97 -9.97
C GLY A 135 -2.30 -3.71 -11.23
N THR A 136 -2.85 -2.91 -12.15
CA THR A 136 -2.18 -2.49 -13.39
C THR A 136 -0.83 -1.81 -13.14
N VAL A 137 -0.78 -0.83 -12.22
CA VAL A 137 0.46 -0.11 -11.90
C VAL A 137 1.52 -1.04 -11.31
N LEU A 138 1.11 -1.92 -10.39
CA LEU A 138 2.02 -2.88 -9.77
C LEU A 138 2.59 -3.86 -10.81
N ALA A 139 1.74 -4.37 -11.69
CA ALA A 139 2.14 -5.25 -12.79
C ALA A 139 3.10 -4.56 -13.75
N ALA A 140 2.77 -3.34 -14.18
CA ALA A 140 3.60 -2.53 -15.05
C ALA A 140 4.99 -2.25 -14.46
N LEU A 141 5.06 -1.84 -13.19
CA LEU A 141 6.33 -1.57 -12.51
C LEU A 141 7.18 -2.84 -12.34
N ALA A 142 6.56 -3.97 -11.97
CA ALA A 142 7.26 -5.25 -11.85
C ALA A 142 7.80 -5.74 -13.19
N GLU A 143 7.02 -5.62 -14.26
CA GLU A 143 7.44 -5.96 -15.62
C GLU A 143 8.58 -5.05 -16.10
N ARG A 144 8.44 -3.73 -15.95
CA ARG A 144 9.48 -2.78 -16.35
C ARG A 144 10.77 -2.97 -15.56
N ARG A 145 10.70 -3.24 -14.25
CA ARG A 145 11.91 -3.55 -13.45
C ARG A 145 12.61 -4.79 -13.96
N ARG A 146 11.87 -5.81 -14.40
CA ARG A 146 12.45 -7.06 -14.92
C ARG A 146 13.14 -6.86 -16.28
N SER A 147 12.60 -5.99 -17.14
CA SER A 147 13.13 -5.74 -18.48
C SER A 147 14.11 -4.57 -18.56
N ALA A 148 14.21 -3.73 -17.53
CA ALA A 148 15.13 -2.60 -17.49
C ALA A 148 16.59 -3.05 -17.43
N ASP A 149 17.44 -2.35 -18.20
CA ASP A 149 18.88 -2.49 -18.08
C ASP A 149 19.40 -1.87 -16.77
N PRO A 150 20.58 -2.29 -16.28
CA PRO A 150 21.14 -1.77 -15.04
C PRO A 150 21.33 -0.24 -15.04
N GLY A 151 21.69 0.36 -16.18
CA GLY A 151 21.92 1.80 -16.28
C GLY A 151 20.65 2.62 -16.12
N ASP A 152 19.53 2.15 -16.63
CA ASP A 152 18.21 2.73 -16.40
C ASP A 152 17.80 2.66 -14.92
N LEU A 153 18.11 1.57 -14.24
CA LEU A 153 17.81 1.41 -12.82
C LEU A 153 18.68 2.31 -11.94
N GLU A 154 19.97 2.45 -12.25
CA GLU A 154 20.88 3.34 -11.51
C GLU A 154 20.38 4.79 -11.47
N LYS A 155 19.74 5.27 -12.56
CA LYS A 155 19.15 6.62 -12.60
C LYS A 155 18.05 6.84 -11.55
N LEU A 156 17.41 5.77 -11.06
CA LEU A 156 16.36 5.86 -10.04
C LEU A 156 16.91 6.10 -8.63
N ALA A 157 18.19 5.79 -8.38
CA ALA A 157 18.77 5.78 -7.05
C ALA A 157 18.59 7.13 -6.31
N ALA A 158 18.84 8.25 -6.99
CA ALA A 158 18.66 9.58 -6.41
C ALA A 158 17.20 9.86 -6.06
N GLY A 159 16.25 9.43 -6.90
CA GLY A 159 14.82 9.59 -6.66
C GLY A 159 14.33 8.74 -5.49
N PHE A 160 14.83 7.52 -5.35
CA PHE A 160 14.47 6.63 -4.24
C PHE A 160 15.09 7.11 -2.91
N SER A 161 16.35 7.54 -2.94
CA SER A 161 17.05 8.01 -1.75
C SER A 161 16.37 9.22 -1.11
N ALA A 162 15.73 10.09 -1.88
CA ALA A 162 14.95 11.22 -1.35
C ALA A 162 13.77 10.78 -0.46
N PHE A 163 13.35 9.52 -0.56
CA PHE A 163 12.28 8.91 0.24
C PHE A 163 12.81 7.86 1.24
N ASN A 164 14.12 7.78 1.44
CA ASN A 164 14.80 6.76 2.25
C ASN A 164 14.61 5.33 1.71
N LEU A 165 14.58 5.19 0.39
CA LEU A 165 14.50 3.92 -0.31
C LEU A 165 15.73 3.68 -1.17
N THR A 166 15.98 2.42 -1.49
CA THR A 166 17.09 1.94 -2.32
C THR A 166 16.58 1.17 -3.54
N LEU A 167 17.48 0.87 -4.49
CA LEU A 167 17.17 -0.02 -5.61
C LEU A 167 16.84 -1.44 -5.13
N GLN A 168 17.48 -1.89 -4.04
CA GLN A 168 17.21 -3.19 -3.43
C GLN A 168 15.79 -3.24 -2.85
N ASP A 169 15.30 -2.15 -2.27
CA ASP A 169 13.91 -2.08 -1.77
C ASP A 169 12.91 -2.18 -2.94
N PHE A 170 13.25 -1.62 -4.10
CA PHE A 170 12.41 -1.70 -5.29
C PHE A 170 12.37 -3.11 -5.87
N GLU A 171 13.54 -3.77 -5.93
CA GLU A 171 13.65 -5.18 -6.28
C GLU A 171 12.89 -6.07 -5.31
N PHE A 172 12.97 -5.78 -4.00
CA PHE A 172 12.23 -6.49 -2.98
C PHE A 172 10.71 -6.36 -3.19
N LEU A 173 10.19 -5.15 -3.38
CA LEU A 173 8.75 -4.92 -3.62
C LEU A 173 8.24 -5.65 -4.87
N THR A 174 8.95 -5.49 -5.99
CA THR A 174 8.57 -6.12 -7.26
C THR A 174 8.71 -7.65 -7.20
N GLY A 175 9.70 -8.16 -6.46
CA GLY A 175 9.89 -9.58 -6.18
C GLY A 175 8.74 -10.19 -5.36
N LEU A 176 8.26 -9.51 -4.32
CA LEU A 176 7.08 -9.92 -3.56
C LEU A 176 5.84 -9.98 -4.46
N PHE A 177 5.60 -8.94 -5.26
CA PHE A 177 4.48 -8.91 -6.18
C PHE A 177 4.53 -10.07 -7.19
N ASP A 178 5.70 -10.34 -7.77
CA ASP A 178 5.91 -11.45 -8.69
C ASP A 178 5.70 -12.82 -8.03
N GLN A 179 6.10 -12.97 -6.76
CA GLN A 179 5.85 -14.18 -6.00
C GLN A 179 4.35 -14.39 -5.75
N ALA A 180 3.64 -13.36 -5.32
CA ALA A 180 2.19 -13.42 -5.14
C ALA A 180 1.48 -13.74 -6.46
N ARG A 181 1.89 -13.13 -7.57
CA ARG A 181 1.33 -13.40 -8.89
C ARG A 181 1.48 -14.87 -9.29
N ARG A 182 2.64 -15.48 -9.03
CA ARG A 182 2.84 -16.92 -9.26
C ARG A 182 1.92 -17.76 -8.38
N GLU A 183 1.80 -17.42 -7.10
CA GLU A 183 0.90 -18.12 -6.15
C GLU A 183 -0.56 -18.08 -6.58
N TYR A 184 -1.05 -16.93 -7.04
CA TYR A 184 -2.43 -16.81 -7.52
C TYR A 184 -2.67 -17.54 -8.83
N ARG A 185 -1.73 -17.45 -9.78
CA ARG A 185 -1.81 -18.18 -11.04
C ARG A 185 -1.87 -19.69 -10.81
N ASN A 186 -1.10 -20.20 -9.85
CA ASN A 186 -1.16 -21.62 -9.45
C ASN A 186 -2.53 -22.02 -8.87
N ARG A 187 -3.31 -21.05 -8.38
CA ARG A 187 -4.68 -21.21 -7.87
C ARG A 187 -5.75 -20.84 -8.92
N GLY A 188 -5.34 -20.57 -10.17
CA GLY A 188 -6.24 -20.19 -11.27
C GLY A 188 -6.84 -18.80 -11.14
N ARG A 189 -6.13 -17.86 -10.51
CA ARG A 189 -6.57 -16.47 -10.31
C ARG A 189 -5.52 -15.48 -10.80
N GLU A 190 -5.97 -14.32 -11.28
CA GLU A 190 -5.09 -13.19 -11.61
C GLU A 190 -4.93 -12.26 -10.39
N ILE A 191 -3.71 -11.76 -10.16
CA ILE A 191 -3.40 -10.97 -8.96
C ILE A 191 -4.12 -9.61 -8.95
N GLU A 192 -4.35 -9.04 -10.13
CA GLU A 192 -5.06 -7.78 -10.33
C GLU A 192 -6.52 -7.89 -9.89
N GLU A 193 -7.17 -9.03 -10.16
CA GLU A 193 -8.54 -9.33 -9.71
C GLU A 193 -8.59 -9.46 -8.18
N VAL A 194 -7.63 -10.19 -7.58
CA VAL A 194 -7.56 -10.33 -6.13
C VAL A 194 -7.31 -8.99 -5.45
N PHE A 195 -6.42 -8.16 -6.02
CA PHE A 195 -6.19 -6.81 -5.54
C PHE A 195 -7.46 -5.97 -5.61
N ALA A 196 -8.19 -6.01 -6.73
CA ALA A 196 -9.44 -5.26 -6.91
C ALA A 196 -10.54 -5.70 -5.93
N GLU A 197 -10.63 -7.00 -5.62
CA GLU A 197 -11.47 -7.53 -4.55
C GLU A 197 -11.09 -6.94 -3.20
N ARG A 198 -9.80 -7.06 -2.82
CA ARG A 198 -9.33 -6.51 -1.55
C ARG A 198 -9.58 -5.03 -1.46
N ARG A 199 -9.28 -4.27 -2.52
CA ARG A 199 -9.46 -2.81 -2.57
C ARG A 199 -10.87 -2.36 -2.20
N ARG A 200 -11.91 -3.09 -2.62
CA ARG A 200 -13.34 -2.78 -2.34
C ARG A 200 -13.71 -2.88 -0.85
N ASP A 201 -12.96 -3.67 -0.09
CA ASP A 201 -13.12 -3.82 1.35
C ASP A 201 -12.27 -2.81 2.15
N MET A 202 -11.53 -1.94 1.46
CA MET A 202 -10.53 -1.05 2.05
C MET A 202 -11.01 0.41 2.06
N PRO A 203 -10.50 1.28 2.96
CA PRO A 203 -10.93 2.67 3.03
C PRO A 203 -10.80 3.36 1.66
N GLY A 204 -11.82 4.13 1.27
CA GLY A 204 -11.85 4.79 -0.03
C GLY A 204 -11.90 3.84 -1.24
N GLY A 205 -12.31 2.57 -1.05
CA GLY A 205 -12.41 1.56 -2.12
C GLY A 205 -13.75 1.48 -2.84
N ARG A 206 -14.76 2.14 -2.27
CA ARG A 206 -16.08 2.34 -2.86
C ARG A 206 -16.20 3.85 -3.13
N SER A 207 -15.69 4.30 -4.27
CA SER A 207 -15.84 5.69 -4.73
C SER A 207 -16.31 5.69 -6.17
#